data_AF-A0A925JN11-F1
#
_entry.id   AF-A0A925JN11-F1
#
_cell.length_a   1.000
_cell.length_b   1.000
_cell.length_c   1.000
_cell.angle_alpha   90.00
_cell.angle_beta   90.00
_cell.angle_gamma   90.00
#
_symmetry.space_group_name_H-M   'P 1'
#
loop_
_entity.id
_entity.type
_entity.pdbx_description
1 polymer ?
#
loop_
_entity_poly.entity_id
_entity_poly.type
_entity_poly.pdbx_seq_one_letter_code
_entity_poly.pdbx_strand_id
1 'polypeptide(L)'
;GGTYTEPYFLTRIEDKNGNVLQEFPVRTYEAISEETAYLMVHMLRGSVQERGGTSMKLHSYAFGRKAEFGGKTGTTQDYADGWFIGITPGLVSGLWVGGDEPSIHFKNGFYGQGGRVALPAWGAYMDKVYADASLEIEKGSFKRPSNLSVELDCQIYRDAAHGLDSLDYRPPTADSLKKAGML
;
A
#
# COMPACT_ATOMS: atom_id res chain seq x y z
N GLY A 1 0.48 2.61 14.18
CA GLY A 1 1.34 2.49 12.97
C GLY A 1 2.16 3.75 12.78
N GLY A 2 3.00 3.85 11.74
CA GLY A 2 3.74 5.08 11.39
C GLY A 2 5.19 5.19 11.91
N THR A 3 5.63 4.18 12.66
CA THR A 3 7.02 4.05 13.11
C THR A 3 7.88 3.44 12.01
N TYR A 4 8.97 4.12 11.66
CA TYR A 4 10.03 3.56 10.83
C TYR A 4 11.02 2.79 11.70
N THR A 5 11.44 1.63 11.22
CA THR A 5 12.53 0.84 11.78
C THR A 5 13.64 0.79 10.74
N GLU A 6 14.85 1.21 11.12
CA GLU A 6 16.02 1.13 10.24
C GLU A 6 16.27 -0.34 9.86
N PRO A 7 16.43 -0.69 8.57
CA PRO A 7 16.69 -2.08 8.19
C PRO A 7 17.97 -2.62 8.82
N TYR A 8 17.86 -3.77 9.49
CA TYR A 8 19.00 -4.48 10.07
C TYR A 8 18.89 -5.97 9.73
N PHE A 9 20.05 -6.61 9.52
CA PHE A 9 20.15 -8.06 9.27
C PHE A 9 21.02 -8.78 10.31
N LEU A 10 21.70 -8.04 11.18
CA LEU A 10 22.58 -8.54 12.22
C LEU A 10 22.14 -7.93 13.55
N THR A 11 21.87 -8.78 14.55
CA THR A 11 21.42 -8.35 15.89
C THR A 11 22.55 -8.44 16.92
N ARG A 12 23.33 -9.51 16.90
CA ARG A 12 24.48 -9.71 17.77
C ARG A 12 25.54 -10.63 17.14
N ILE A 13 26.79 -10.48 17.58
CA ILE A 13 27.90 -11.39 17.30
C ILE A 13 28.32 -12.01 18.64
N GLU A 14 28.38 -13.33 18.70
CA GLU A 14 28.78 -14.09 19.89
C GLU A 14 30.01 -14.95 19.60
N ASP A 15 30.84 -15.18 20.62
CA ASP A 15 31.89 -16.20 20.55
C ASP A 15 31.31 -17.62 20.73
N LYS A 16 32.17 -18.64 20.57
CA LYS A 16 31.77 -20.06 20.73
C LYS A 16 31.27 -20.42 22.14
N ASN A 17 31.54 -19.58 23.14
CA ASN A 17 31.15 -19.78 24.53
C ASN A 17 29.86 -19.00 24.87
N GLY A 18 29.30 -18.26 23.90
CA GLY A 18 28.10 -17.43 24.09
C GLY A 18 28.38 -16.03 24.63
N ASN A 19 29.64 -15.57 24.65
CA ASN A 19 29.94 -14.19 25.05
C ASN A 19 29.61 -13.23 23.91
N VAL A 20 28.79 -12.22 24.18
CA VAL A 20 28.45 -11.18 23.20
C VAL A 20 29.67 -10.30 22.95
N LEU A 21 30.16 -10.33 21.71
CA LEU A 21 31.26 -9.48 21.24
C LEU A 21 30.76 -8.13 20.75
N GLN A 22 29.57 -8.12 20.14
CA GLN A 22 28.95 -6.92 19.62
C GLN A 22 27.43 -7.08 19.56
N GLU A 23 26.71 -6.01 19.90
CA GLU A 23 25.25 -5.93 19.77
C GLU A 23 24.90 -4.73 18.89
N PHE A 24 23.89 -4.89 18.04
CA PHE A 24 23.44 -3.89 17.08
C PHE A 24 22.02 -3.45 17.47
N PRO A 25 21.88 -2.34 18.22
CA PRO A 25 20.59 -1.91 18.70
C PRO A 25 19.71 -1.46 17.52
N VAL A 26 18.45 -1.90 17.53
CA VAL A 26 17.44 -1.51 16.54
C VAL A 26 17.07 -0.06 16.74
N ARG A 27 17.17 0.74 15.67
CA ARG A 27 16.81 2.16 15.68
C ARG A 27 15.43 2.35 15.08
N THR A 28 14.57 3.02 15.84
CA THR A 28 13.20 3.33 15.44
C THR A 28 12.88 4.79 15.66
N TYR A 29 12.11 5.40 14.76
CA TYR A 29 11.59 6.75 14.93
C TYR A 29 10.20 6.88 14.30
N GLU A 30 9.41 7.83 14.78
CA GLU A 30 8.12 8.15 14.17
C GLU A 30 8.37 8.86 12.84
N ALA A 31 7.95 8.24 11.73
CA ALA A 31 8.10 8.83 10.40
C ALA A 31 6.84 9.61 9.99
N ILE A 32 5.67 9.10 10.36
CA ILE A 32 4.35 9.69 10.11
C ILE A 32 3.43 9.37 11.28
N SER A 33 2.39 10.18 11.47
CA SER A 33 1.39 9.93 12.51
C SER A 33 0.66 8.61 12.27
N GLU A 34 0.16 8.00 13.34
CA GLU A 34 -0.62 6.77 13.26
C GLU A 34 -1.85 6.90 12.35
N GLU A 35 -2.53 8.05 12.42
CA GLU A 35 -3.64 8.39 11.54
C GLU A 35 -3.21 8.38 10.07
N THR A 36 -2.13 9.11 9.73
CA THR A 36 -1.62 9.18 8.36
C THR A 36 -1.24 7.79 7.85
N ALA A 37 -0.58 6.98 8.68
CA ALA A 37 -0.23 5.61 8.32
C ALA A 37 -1.45 4.75 8.03
N TYR A 38 -2.50 4.85 8.85
CA TYR A 38 -3.75 4.12 8.63
C TYR A 38 -4.47 4.58 7.36
N LEU A 39 -4.52 5.89 7.08
CA LEU A 39 -5.07 6.43 5.84
C LEU A 39 -4.31 5.93 4.60
N MET A 40 -2.97 5.87 4.66
CA MET A 40 -2.15 5.29 3.60
C MET A 40 -2.47 3.80 3.36
N VAL A 41 -2.59 3.02 4.43
CA VAL A 41 -3.00 1.61 4.35
C VAL A 41 -4.39 1.48 3.72
N HIS A 42 -5.34 2.33 4.12
CA HIS A 42 -6.68 2.35 3.54
C HIS A 42 -6.64 2.58 2.02
N MET A 43 -5.84 3.55 1.55
CA MET A 43 -5.66 3.78 0.11
C MET A 43 -4.99 2.59 -0.60
N LEU A 44 -3.99 1.95 0.01
CA LEU A 44 -3.33 0.77 -0.56
C LEU A 44 -4.27 -0.45 -0.68
N ARG A 45 -5.19 -0.60 0.28
CA ARG A 45 -6.27 -1.61 0.21
C ARG A 45 -7.23 -1.32 -0.93
N GLY A 46 -7.46 -0.06 -1.28
CA GLY A 46 -8.24 0.31 -2.46
C GLY A 46 -7.73 -0.35 -3.75
N SER A 47 -6.42 -0.56 -3.90
CA SER A 47 -5.86 -1.23 -5.09
C SER A 47 -6.32 -2.69 -5.28
N VAL A 48 -6.75 -3.35 -4.20
CA VAL A 48 -7.24 -4.74 -4.22
C VAL A 48 -8.76 -4.80 -4.06
N GLN A 49 -9.38 -3.85 -3.36
CA GLN A 49 -10.82 -3.86 -3.02
C GLN A 49 -11.68 -3.13 -4.05
N GLU A 50 -11.18 -2.03 -4.63
CA GLU A 50 -11.97 -1.20 -5.54
C GLU A 50 -12.05 -1.79 -6.95
N ARG A 51 -13.20 -1.58 -7.59
CA ARG A 51 -13.42 -1.99 -8.98
C ARG A 51 -12.44 -1.27 -9.89
N GLY A 52 -11.67 -2.03 -10.68
CA GLY A 52 -10.63 -1.48 -11.55
C GLY A 52 -9.27 -1.32 -10.85
N GLY A 53 -9.15 -1.74 -9.58
CA GLY A 53 -7.88 -1.81 -8.88
C GLY A 53 -6.89 -2.73 -9.58
N THR A 54 -5.63 -2.32 -9.65
CA THR A 54 -4.57 -3.07 -10.37
C THR A 54 -4.24 -4.41 -9.73
N SER A 55 -4.70 -4.63 -8.50
CA SER A 55 -4.27 -5.73 -7.64
C SER A 55 -5.39 -6.70 -7.26
N MET A 56 -6.59 -6.53 -7.83
CA MET A 56 -7.77 -7.36 -7.54
C MET A 56 -7.53 -8.87 -7.72
N LYS A 57 -6.61 -9.27 -8.61
CA LYS A 57 -6.28 -10.68 -8.85
C LYS A 57 -5.76 -11.38 -7.58
N LEU A 58 -5.24 -10.63 -6.61
CA LEU A 58 -4.74 -11.20 -5.35
C LEU A 58 -5.83 -11.88 -4.51
N HIS A 59 -7.11 -11.58 -4.70
CA HIS A 59 -8.22 -12.29 -4.03
C HIS A 59 -8.31 -13.78 -4.39
N SER A 60 -7.70 -14.20 -5.51
CA SER A 60 -7.66 -15.62 -5.90
C SER A 60 -6.68 -16.47 -5.07
N TYR A 61 -5.80 -15.85 -4.29
CA TYR A 61 -4.78 -16.54 -3.50
C TYR A 61 -5.29 -16.86 -2.09
N ALA A 62 -4.76 -17.92 -1.48
CA ALA A 62 -5.26 -18.45 -0.21
C ALA A 62 -4.93 -17.54 0.99
N PHE A 63 -3.80 -16.83 0.97
CA PHE A 63 -3.40 -15.91 2.04
C PHE A 63 -4.42 -14.79 2.26
N GLY A 64 -5.12 -14.35 1.20
CA GLY A 64 -6.11 -13.27 1.27
C GLY A 64 -7.34 -13.59 2.14
N ARG A 65 -7.54 -14.87 2.51
CA ARG A 65 -8.56 -15.29 3.48
C ARG A 65 -8.07 -15.23 4.93
N LYS A 66 -6.78 -15.03 5.16
CA LYS A 66 -6.13 -15.08 6.48
C LYS A 66 -5.77 -13.69 7.01
N ALA A 67 -5.57 -12.71 6.13
CA ALA A 67 -5.23 -11.34 6.53
C ALA A 67 -5.78 -10.33 5.54
N GLU A 68 -6.00 -9.11 6.02
CA GLU A 68 -6.14 -7.93 5.18
C GLU A 68 -4.81 -7.63 4.48
N PHE A 69 -4.90 -7.13 3.27
CA PHE A 69 -3.73 -6.80 2.48
C PHE A 69 -4.03 -5.59 1.58
N GLY A 70 -2.97 -4.87 1.25
CA GLY A 70 -2.98 -3.81 0.26
C GLY A 70 -1.66 -3.81 -0.50
N GLY A 71 -1.55 -2.94 -1.49
CA GLY A 71 -0.28 -2.80 -2.18
C GLY A 71 -0.31 -1.78 -3.29
N LYS A 72 0.84 -1.64 -3.97
CA LYS A 72 0.99 -0.75 -5.10
C LYS A 72 1.80 -1.44 -6.20
N THR A 73 1.29 -1.32 -7.41
CA THR A 73 1.98 -1.69 -8.65
C THR A 73 2.95 -0.57 -9.08
N GLY A 74 4.14 -0.94 -9.53
CA GLY A 74 5.08 -0.06 -10.21
C GLY A 74 5.43 -0.64 -11.57
N THR A 75 5.68 0.22 -12.56
CA THR A 75 6.13 -0.18 -13.90
C THR A 75 7.01 0.94 -14.41
N THR A 76 8.26 0.62 -14.76
CA THR A 76 9.19 1.62 -15.30
C THR A 76 8.91 1.86 -16.78
N GLN A 77 9.53 2.89 -17.33
CA GLN A 77 9.42 3.23 -18.75
C GLN A 77 9.93 2.08 -19.63
N ASP A 78 9.42 2.01 -20.86
CA ASP A 78 9.69 0.94 -21.82
C ASP A 78 9.40 -0.48 -21.30
N TYR A 79 8.72 -0.56 -20.15
CA TYR A 79 8.39 -1.80 -19.48
C TYR A 79 9.66 -2.62 -19.18
N ALA A 80 10.72 -1.96 -18.73
CA ALA A 80 11.95 -2.63 -18.30
C ALA A 80 11.73 -3.40 -16.99
N ASP A 81 10.97 -2.82 -16.06
CA ASP A 81 10.74 -3.35 -14.73
C ASP A 81 9.28 -3.36 -14.35
N GLY A 82 8.85 -4.47 -13.74
CA GLY A 82 7.60 -4.56 -13.02
C GLY A 82 7.84 -4.72 -11.52
N TRP A 83 7.16 -3.90 -10.73
CA TRP A 83 7.22 -3.93 -9.27
C TRP A 83 5.84 -4.20 -8.67
N PHE A 84 5.83 -4.89 -7.54
CA PHE A 84 4.70 -4.92 -6.65
C PHE A 84 5.20 -4.84 -5.20
N ILE A 85 4.74 -3.82 -4.46
CA ILE A 85 4.99 -3.71 -3.02
C ILE A 85 3.67 -4.01 -2.32
N GLY A 86 3.65 -5.08 -1.53
CA GLY A 86 2.47 -5.51 -0.78
C GLY A 86 2.68 -5.36 0.73
N ILE A 87 1.59 -5.08 1.43
CA ILE A 87 1.55 -4.91 2.88
C ILE A 87 0.42 -5.74 3.48
N THR A 88 0.72 -6.39 4.61
CA THR A 88 -0.20 -7.05 5.55
C THR A 88 0.14 -6.55 6.96
N PRO A 89 -0.69 -6.80 8.00
CA PRO A 89 -0.39 -6.33 9.35
C PRO A 89 1.00 -6.75 9.86
N GLY A 90 1.40 -8.00 9.60
CA GLY A 90 2.68 -8.55 10.08
C GLY A 90 3.84 -8.51 9.09
N LEU A 91 3.63 -8.10 7.83
CA LEU A 91 4.68 -8.20 6.81
C LEU A 91 4.49 -7.18 5.69
N VAL A 92 5.58 -6.49 5.36
CA VAL A 92 5.77 -5.75 4.11
C VAL A 92 6.76 -6.52 3.25
N SER A 93 6.44 -6.72 1.98
CA SER A 93 7.37 -7.34 1.04
C SER A 93 7.21 -6.76 -0.35
N GLY A 94 8.33 -6.64 -1.06
CA GLY A 94 8.38 -6.20 -2.44
C GLY A 94 8.80 -7.33 -3.37
N LEU A 95 8.25 -7.33 -4.58
CA LEU A 95 8.73 -8.19 -5.66
C LEU A 95 9.03 -7.33 -6.88
N TRP A 96 10.20 -7.59 -7.46
CA TRP A 96 10.67 -6.99 -8.70
C TRP A 96 10.86 -8.07 -9.76
N VAL A 97 10.55 -7.73 -11.00
CA VAL A 97 10.88 -8.50 -12.19
C VAL A 97 11.43 -7.55 -13.24
N GLY A 98 12.65 -7.81 -13.70
CA GLY A 98 13.33 -7.07 -14.75
C GLY A 98 14.60 -7.80 -15.18
N GLY A 99 15.34 -7.21 -16.11
CA GLY A 99 16.69 -7.66 -16.47
C GLY A 99 17.76 -6.87 -15.73
N ASP A 100 18.99 -7.40 -15.70
CA ASP A 100 20.13 -6.68 -15.12
C ASP A 100 20.48 -5.39 -15.88
N GLU A 101 20.13 -5.33 -17.17
CA GLU A 101 20.30 -4.18 -18.05
C GLU A 101 18.93 -3.73 -18.59
N PRO A 102 18.56 -2.44 -18.49
CA PRO A 102 17.28 -1.91 -18.98
C PRO A 102 16.93 -2.19 -20.44
N SER A 103 17.93 -2.44 -21.30
CA SER A 103 17.69 -2.86 -22.69
C SER A 103 16.97 -4.21 -22.80
N ILE A 104 17.01 -5.03 -21.74
CA ILE A 104 16.23 -6.25 -21.60
C ILE A 104 14.88 -5.85 -21.00
N HIS A 105 13.91 -5.61 -21.87
CA HIS A 105 12.58 -5.16 -21.47
C HIS A 105 11.47 -5.99 -22.10
N PHE A 106 10.28 -5.87 -21.53
CA PHE A 106 9.10 -6.52 -22.08
C PHE A 106 8.68 -5.84 -23.41
N LYS A 107 8.12 -6.63 -24.33
CA LYS A 107 7.73 -6.14 -25.66
C LYS A 107 6.74 -4.98 -25.63
N ASN A 108 5.88 -4.91 -24.59
CA ASN A 108 4.90 -3.85 -24.39
C ASN A 108 4.31 -3.91 -22.97
N GLY A 109 3.48 -2.91 -22.62
CA GLY A 109 2.88 -2.78 -21.30
C GLY A 109 1.86 -3.84 -20.94
N PHE A 110 1.25 -4.49 -21.94
CA PHE A 110 0.42 -5.66 -21.68
C PHE A 110 1.23 -6.81 -21.10
N TYR A 111 2.53 -6.92 -21.40
CA TYR A 111 3.39 -7.95 -20.82
C TYR A 111 4.15 -7.47 -19.59
N GLY A 112 4.68 -6.24 -19.59
CA GLY A 112 5.62 -5.79 -18.56
C GLY A 112 5.03 -5.04 -17.37
N GLN A 113 3.72 -4.80 -17.32
CA GLN A 113 3.12 -4.14 -16.16
C GLN A 113 3.30 -4.96 -14.87
N GLY A 114 3.59 -4.29 -13.75
CA GLY A 114 3.84 -4.92 -12.45
C GLY A 114 2.68 -5.82 -11.97
N GLY A 115 1.43 -5.47 -12.33
CA GLY A 115 0.25 -6.28 -12.05
C GLY A 115 0.22 -7.65 -12.76
N ARG A 116 1.07 -7.87 -13.77
CA ARG A 116 1.18 -9.13 -14.51
C ARG A 116 2.45 -9.91 -14.21
N VAL A 117 3.57 -9.24 -13.98
CA VAL A 117 4.86 -9.91 -13.78
C VAL A 117 5.19 -10.09 -12.30
N ALA A 118 5.10 -9.02 -11.52
CA ALA A 118 5.51 -9.05 -10.12
C ALA A 118 4.38 -9.54 -9.19
N LEU A 119 3.16 -9.03 -9.40
CA LEU A 119 2.02 -9.28 -8.52
C LEU A 119 1.64 -10.77 -8.41
N PRO A 120 1.59 -11.58 -9.48
CA PRO A 120 1.24 -13.00 -9.35
C PRO A 120 2.31 -13.80 -8.60
N ALA A 121 3.59 -13.50 -8.85
CA ALA A 121 4.69 -14.12 -8.12
C ALA A 121 4.64 -13.74 -6.64
N TRP A 122 4.28 -12.50 -6.32
CA TRP A 122 4.11 -12.04 -4.94
C TRP A 122 2.95 -12.77 -4.25
N GLY A 123 1.81 -12.95 -4.92
CA GLY A 123 0.69 -13.73 -4.38
C GLY A 123 1.07 -15.18 -4.07
N ALA A 124 1.81 -15.83 -4.98
CA ALA A 124 2.30 -17.20 -4.77
C ALA A 124 3.33 -17.29 -3.63
N TYR A 125 4.19 -16.28 -3.49
CA TYR A 125 5.11 -16.15 -2.35
C TYR A 125 4.34 -16.03 -1.04
N MET A 126 3.32 -15.17 -0.97
CA MET A 126 2.53 -14.97 0.23
C MET A 126 1.71 -16.20 0.63
N ASP A 127 1.22 -16.98 -0.33
CA ASP A 127 0.59 -18.28 -0.05
C ASP A 127 1.53 -19.23 0.67
N LYS A 128 2.81 -19.28 0.28
CA LYS A 128 3.83 -20.09 0.95
C LYS A 128 4.15 -19.54 2.34
N VAL A 129 4.37 -18.24 2.46
CA VAL A 129 4.63 -17.57 3.75
C VAL A 129 3.51 -17.86 4.75
N TYR A 130 2.25 -17.72 4.34
CA TYR A 130 1.11 -17.92 5.22
C TYR A 130 0.74 -19.40 5.44
N ALA A 131 1.33 -20.32 4.68
CA ALA A 131 1.24 -21.76 4.92
C ALA A 131 2.30 -22.25 5.91
N ASP A 132 3.43 -21.55 6.05
CA ASP A 132 4.48 -21.87 7.00
C ASP A 132 4.15 -21.31 8.39
N ALA A 133 3.92 -22.21 9.35
CA ALA A 133 3.61 -21.83 10.73
C ALA A 133 4.84 -21.36 11.51
N SER A 134 6.06 -21.71 11.08
CA SER A 134 7.31 -21.38 11.78
C SER A 134 7.72 -19.91 11.63
N LEU A 135 7.16 -19.20 10.64
CA LEU A 135 7.43 -17.79 10.40
C LEU A 135 6.68 -16.84 11.34
N GLU A 136 5.70 -17.35 12.11
CA GLU A 136 4.96 -16.59 13.13
C GLU A 136 4.40 -15.22 12.67
N ILE A 137 4.06 -15.09 11.38
CA ILE A 137 3.56 -13.84 10.79
C ILE A 137 2.18 -13.48 11.35
N GLU A 138 2.02 -12.22 11.76
CA GLU A 138 0.74 -11.67 12.22
C GLU A 138 -0.32 -11.70 11.10
N LYS A 139 -1.51 -12.22 11.46
CA LYS A 139 -2.67 -12.42 10.58
C LYS A 139 -3.82 -11.52 11.04
N GLY A 140 -4.83 -11.36 10.19
CA GLY A 140 -6.03 -10.57 10.51
C GLY A 140 -6.00 -9.17 9.89
N SER A 141 -6.57 -8.19 10.59
CA SER A 141 -6.85 -6.85 10.06
C SER A 141 -5.86 -5.80 10.52
N PHE A 142 -5.72 -4.72 9.75
CA PHE A 142 -4.95 -3.56 10.18
C PHE A 142 -5.59 -2.88 11.38
N LYS A 143 -4.80 -2.55 12.41
CA LYS A 143 -5.28 -1.84 13.59
C LYS A 143 -5.75 -0.43 13.22
N ARG A 144 -7.04 -0.15 13.42
CA ARG A 144 -7.64 1.18 13.24
C ARG A 144 -7.38 2.07 14.46
N PRO A 145 -6.91 3.31 14.28
CA PRO A 145 -6.81 4.27 15.39
C PRO A 145 -8.19 4.69 15.88
N SER A 146 -8.29 5.04 17.17
CA SER A 146 -9.57 5.40 17.81
C SER A 146 -10.17 6.70 17.26
N ASN A 147 -9.32 7.64 16.84
CA ASN A 147 -9.74 8.93 16.30
C ASN A 147 -9.23 9.06 14.87
N LEU A 148 -10.15 9.29 13.94
CA LEU A 148 -9.86 9.70 12.57
C LEU A 148 -10.52 11.06 12.35
N SER A 149 -9.75 12.02 11.87
CA SER A 149 -10.20 13.36 11.49
C SER A 149 -10.85 13.43 10.10
N VAL A 150 -10.73 12.34 9.32
CA VAL A 150 -11.20 12.24 7.93
C VAL A 150 -12.29 11.17 7.81
N GLU A 151 -13.33 11.48 7.04
CA GLU A 151 -14.36 10.51 6.64
C GLU A 151 -13.84 9.63 5.49
N LEU A 152 -13.98 8.32 5.64
CA LEU A 152 -13.50 7.32 4.69
C LEU A 152 -14.61 6.69 3.86
N ASP A 153 -15.87 6.86 4.26
CA ASP A 153 -17.01 6.37 3.51
C ASP A 153 -17.30 7.27 2.28
N CYS A 154 -16.87 6.79 1.11
CA CYS A 154 -17.14 7.45 -0.16
C CYS A 154 -18.65 7.62 -0.44
N GLN A 155 -19.51 6.80 0.15
CA GLN A 155 -20.95 6.88 -0.07
C GLN A 155 -21.54 8.16 0.53
N ILE A 156 -21.03 8.60 1.68
CA ILE A 156 -21.45 9.87 2.31
C ILE A 156 -21.24 11.06 1.36
N TYR A 157 -20.13 11.07 0.62
CA TYR A 157 -19.85 12.11 -0.38
C TYR A 157 -20.70 11.97 -1.64
N ARG A 158 -20.98 10.73 -2.09
CA ARG A 158 -21.86 10.49 -3.24
C ARG A 158 -23.30 10.89 -2.95
N ASP A 159 -23.79 10.56 -1.77
CA ASP A 159 -25.13 10.91 -1.30
C ASP A 159 -25.27 12.42 -1.12
N ALA A 160 -24.23 13.11 -0.64
CA ALA A 160 -24.18 14.57 -0.61
C ALA A 160 -24.15 15.20 -2.02
N ALA A 161 -23.45 14.57 -2.97
CA ALA A 161 -23.37 15.03 -4.37
C ALA A 161 -24.68 14.82 -5.16
N HIS A 162 -25.55 13.88 -4.75
CA HIS A 162 -26.88 13.72 -5.36
C HIS A 162 -27.83 14.91 -5.10
N GLY A 163 -27.45 15.88 -4.25
CA GLY A 163 -28.16 17.15 -4.06
C GLY A 163 -27.57 18.37 -4.77
N LEU A 164 -26.35 18.29 -5.32
CA LEU A 164 -25.65 19.37 -6.00
C LEU A 164 -24.75 18.76 -7.09
N ASP A 165 -25.26 18.66 -8.31
CA ASP A 165 -24.44 18.32 -9.47
C ASP A 165 -23.44 19.47 -9.72
N SER A 166 -22.18 19.13 -10.01
CA SER A 166 -21.14 20.05 -10.48
C SER A 166 -21.55 20.89 -11.71
N LEU A 167 -22.62 20.51 -12.41
CA LEU A 167 -23.23 21.25 -13.52
C LEU A 167 -24.26 22.32 -13.09
N ASP A 168 -24.68 22.34 -11.82
CA ASP A 168 -25.60 23.36 -11.27
C ASP A 168 -24.89 24.60 -10.73
N TYR A 169 -23.57 24.74 -10.97
CA TYR A 169 -22.87 25.99 -10.69
C TYR A 169 -23.40 27.11 -11.60
N ARG A 170 -24.34 27.90 -11.07
CA ARG A 170 -24.72 29.18 -11.66
C ARG A 170 -23.71 30.23 -11.18
N PRO A 171 -22.90 30.83 -12.06
CA PRO A 171 -22.01 31.90 -11.65
C PRO A 171 -22.83 33.03 -11.00
N PRO A 172 -22.31 33.67 -9.94
CA PRO A 172 -23.02 34.74 -9.25
C PRO A 172 -23.34 35.87 -10.25
N THR A 173 -24.61 36.28 -10.27
CA THR A 173 -25.05 37.42 -11.09
C THR A 173 -24.40 38.71 -10.60
N ALA A 174 -24.25 39.71 -11.48
CA ALA A 174 -23.69 41.01 -11.10
C ALA A 174 -24.41 41.64 -9.89
N ASP A 175 -25.69 41.35 -9.70
CA ASP A 175 -26.50 41.80 -8.57
C ASP A 175 -26.10 41.13 -7.24
N SER A 176 -25.74 39.84 -7.29
CA SER A 176 -25.24 39.10 -6.12
C SER A 176 -23.83 39.53 -5.70
N LEU A 177 -22.98 39.92 -6.68
CA LEU A 177 -21.64 40.45 -6.40
C LEU A 177 -21.69 41.87 -5.79
N LYS A 178 -22.63 42.72 -6.23
CA LYS A 178 -22.87 44.03 -5.62
C LYS A 178 -23.38 43.95 -4.18
N LYS A 179 -24.28 42.99 -3.88
CA LYS A 179 -24.75 42.77 -2.50
C LYS A 179 -23.66 42.23 -1.57
N ALA A 180 -22.69 41.52 -2.11
CA ALA A 180 -21.54 41.00 -1.36
C ALA A 180 -20.38 42.01 -1.26
N GLY A 181 -20.49 43.20 -1.85
CA GLY A 181 -19.46 44.25 -1.80
C GLY A 181 -18.17 43.92 -2.58
N MET A 182 -18.25 42.99 -3.54
CA MET A 182 -17.10 42.55 -4.35
C MET A 182 -16.98 43.32 -5.68
N LEU A 183 -17.97 44.16 -5.99
CA LEU A 183 -18.05 45.17 -7.06
C LEU A 183 -18.89 46.35 -6.55
#